data_AF-L0WH00-F1
#
_entry.id   AF-L0WH00-F1
#
_cell.length_a   1.000
_cell.length_b   1.000
_cell.length_c   1.000
_cell.angle_alpha   90.00
_cell.angle_beta   90.00
_cell.angle_gamma   90.00
#
_symmetry.space_group_name_H-M   'P 1'
#
loop_
_entity.id
_entity.type
_entity.pdbx_description
1 polymer ?
#
loop_
_entity_poly.entity_id
_entity_poly.type
_entity_poly.pdbx_seq_one_letter_code
_entity_poly.pdbx_strand_id
1 'polypeptide(L)'
;MQEPTPRYGQSNSVIPNLADWRFNRYLTMQLLPLFYVLLMAGALVAVLGIVGLCFWFSVLAGIIAACLAPLVFLVIAAVIRAALEYLIMAHRIMRIIEGMDALPGQVGDLTHRVEGITSHVDELTGQVHDIHESLMHVRPLLRSAGLPGRLLDALRGPRERR
;
A
#
# COMPACT_ATOMS: atom_id res chain seq x y z
N MET A 1 10.32 51.78 12.55
CA MET A 1 11.19 52.04 11.39
C MET A 1 11.42 50.70 10.69
N GLN A 2 11.30 50.70 9.37
CA GLN A 2 11.26 49.56 8.43
C GLN A 2 12.21 48.38 8.75
N GLU A 3 11.69 47.17 8.48
CA GLU A 3 12.48 45.97 8.20
C GLU A 3 13.38 46.15 6.96
N PRO A 4 14.55 45.51 6.94
CA PRO A 4 15.21 45.14 5.70
C PRO A 4 15.22 43.61 5.53
N THR A 5 14.32 43.08 4.70
CA THR A 5 14.58 41.87 3.90
C THR A 5 15.66 42.22 2.87
N PRO A 6 16.68 41.38 2.55
CA PRO A 6 16.47 40.21 1.69
C PRO A 6 17.52 39.08 1.99
N ARG A 7 17.72 37.99 1.27
CA ARG A 7 17.33 37.52 -0.06
C ARG A 7 17.49 35.99 0.00
N TYR A 8 16.48 35.23 -0.40
CA TYR A 8 16.67 33.80 -0.67
C TYR A 8 17.79 33.68 -1.71
N GLY A 9 18.96 33.22 -1.26
CA GLY A 9 20.04 32.75 -2.11
C GLY A 9 19.56 31.46 -2.75
N GLN A 10 18.74 31.60 -3.78
CA GLN A 10 18.42 30.56 -4.73
C GLN A 10 19.72 30.14 -5.41
N SER A 11 20.42 29.19 -4.80
CA SER A 11 21.56 28.50 -5.39
C SER A 11 21.00 27.63 -6.51
N ASN A 12 21.00 28.18 -7.72
CA ASN A 12 20.77 27.50 -8.99
C ASN A 12 21.90 26.49 -9.30
N SER A 13 22.18 25.57 -8.39
CA SER A 13 23.05 24.44 -8.64
C SER A 13 22.18 23.26 -9.04
N VAL A 14 21.74 23.26 -10.31
CA VAL A 14 21.03 22.15 -10.96
C VAL A 14 21.95 20.92 -11.14
N ILE A 15 23.25 21.10 -10.95
CA ILE A 15 24.28 20.15 -11.38
C ILE A 15 24.84 19.21 -10.27
N PRO A 16 24.86 19.52 -8.95
CA PRO A 16 25.38 18.58 -7.96
C PRO A 16 24.37 17.50 -7.51
N ASN A 17 23.08 17.64 -7.83
CA ASN A 17 22.05 16.67 -7.42
C ASN A 17 21.91 15.49 -8.39
N LEU A 18 22.56 15.57 -9.56
CA LEU A 18 22.59 14.47 -10.55
C LEU A 18 23.67 13.43 -10.24
N ALA A 19 24.58 13.73 -9.31
CA ALA A 19 25.69 12.86 -8.91
C ALA A 19 25.69 12.56 -7.41
N ASP A 20 24.51 12.38 -6.80
CA ASP A 20 24.42 11.88 -5.43
C ASP A 20 24.78 10.38 -5.43
N TRP A 21 26.08 10.11 -5.34
CA TRP A 21 26.73 8.80 -5.23
C TRP A 21 26.48 8.12 -3.86
N ARG A 22 25.67 8.72 -2.99
CA ARG A 22 25.33 8.22 -1.66
C ARG A 22 23.94 7.58 -1.67
N PHE A 23 23.94 6.31 -2.06
CA PHE A 23 22.84 5.33 -2.01
C PHE A 23 22.11 5.28 -0.64
N ASN A 24 21.36 6.31 -0.25
CA ASN A 24 20.65 6.34 1.05
C ASN A 24 19.14 6.58 0.94
N ARG A 25 18.61 6.68 -0.28
CA ARG A 25 17.17 6.91 -0.50
C ARG A 25 16.74 6.32 -1.85
N TYR A 26 16.11 5.14 -1.84
CA TYR A 26 15.33 4.59 -2.97
C TYR A 26 15.91 4.82 -4.39
N LEU A 27 17.23 4.61 -4.56
CA LEU A 27 17.92 4.87 -5.83
C LEU A 27 17.33 4.06 -6.99
N THR A 28 16.69 2.94 -6.71
CA THR A 28 16.13 2.02 -7.71
C THR A 28 14.90 2.52 -8.47
N MET A 29 14.03 3.33 -7.86
CA MET A 29 12.77 3.73 -8.53
C MET A 29 12.95 4.93 -9.46
N GLN A 30 13.88 5.82 -9.13
CA GLN A 30 14.12 7.06 -9.87
C GLN A 30 15.28 6.94 -10.88
N LEU A 31 16.23 6.03 -10.65
CA LEU A 31 17.26 5.72 -11.64
C LEU A 31 16.75 4.87 -12.80
N LEU A 32 15.61 4.20 -12.68
CA LEU A 32 15.09 3.33 -13.74
C LEU A 32 14.95 4.04 -15.11
N PRO A 33 14.31 5.22 -15.21
CA PRO A 33 14.27 5.96 -16.47
C PRO A 33 15.64 6.48 -16.92
N LEU A 34 16.52 6.87 -16.00
CA LEU A 34 17.86 7.35 -16.33
C LEU A 34 18.74 6.23 -16.87
N PHE A 35 18.66 5.05 -16.25
CA PHE A 35 19.34 3.83 -16.66
C PHE A 35 18.83 3.33 -18.02
N TYR A 36 17.52 3.44 -18.29
CA TYR A 36 16.95 3.18 -19.61
C TYR A 36 17.57 4.08 -20.69
N VAL A 37 17.55 5.40 -20.47
CA VAL A 37 18.12 6.37 -21.43
C VAL A 37 19.62 6.13 -21.61
N LEU A 38 20.35 5.87 -20.53
CA LEU A 38 21.79 5.59 -20.57
C LEU A 38 22.11 4.32 -21.35
N LEU A 39 21.39 3.21 -21.10
CA LEU A 39 21.56 1.96 -21.82
C LEU A 39 21.18 2.10 -23.30
N MET A 40 20.10 2.80 -23.60
CA MET A 40 19.64 3.03 -24.97
C MET A 40 20.62 3.92 -25.74
N ALA A 41 21.15 4.97 -25.12
CA ALA A 41 22.20 5.82 -25.69
C ALA A 41 23.51 5.05 -25.86
N GLY A 42 23.91 4.24 -24.87
CA GLY A 42 25.09 3.38 -24.94
C GLY A 42 24.98 2.34 -26.06
N ALA A 43 23.81 1.70 -26.21
CA ALA A 43 23.53 0.78 -27.31
C ALA A 43 23.61 1.48 -28.67
N LEU A 44 23.06 2.68 -28.80
CA LEU A 44 23.15 3.47 -30.03
C LEU A 44 24.60 3.79 -30.38
N VAL A 45 25.37 4.30 -29.41
CA VAL A 45 26.80 4.63 -29.60
C VAL A 45 27.60 3.36 -29.95
N ALA A 46 27.35 2.24 -29.27
CA ALA A 46 28.02 0.99 -29.56
C ALA A 46 27.72 0.48 -30.99
N VAL A 47 26.45 0.50 -31.41
CA VAL A 47 26.05 0.09 -32.77
C VAL A 47 26.70 1.01 -33.81
N LEU A 48 26.63 2.32 -33.63
CA LEU A 48 27.25 3.29 -34.56
C LEU A 48 28.78 3.14 -34.59
N GLY A 49 29.41 2.91 -33.43
CA GLY A 49 30.85 2.67 -33.33
C GLY A 49 31.28 1.39 -34.04
N ILE A 50 30.52 0.30 -33.90
CA ILE A 50 30.77 -0.96 -34.61
C ILE A 50 30.63 -0.75 -36.12
N VAL A 51 29.57 -0.07 -36.57
CA VAL A 51 29.38 0.23 -38.01
C VAL A 51 30.54 1.07 -38.53
N GLY A 52 30.96 2.12 -37.82
CA GLY A 52 32.09 2.97 -38.19
C GLY A 52 33.42 2.19 -38.27
N LEU A 53 33.65 1.27 -37.33
CA LEU A 53 34.83 0.40 -37.34
C LEU A 53 34.80 -0.59 -38.52
N CYS A 54 33.64 -1.12 -38.88
CA CYS A 54 33.49 -1.96 -40.06
C CYS A 54 33.82 -1.18 -41.35
N PHE A 55 33.39 0.08 -41.45
CA PHE A 55 33.74 0.95 -42.58
C PHE A 55 35.25 1.24 -42.66
N TRP A 56 35.92 1.37 -41.51
CA TRP A 56 37.37 1.58 -41.47
C TRP A 56 38.16 0.41 -42.07
N PHE A 57 37.68 -0.82 -41.86
CA PHE A 57 38.33 -2.04 -42.38
C PHE A 57 37.94 -2.35 -43.83
N SER A 58 36.65 -2.24 -44.17
CA SER A 58 36.15 -2.57 -45.51
C SER A 58 34.77 -1.95 -45.78
N VAL A 59 34.62 -1.32 -46.94
CA VAL A 59 33.36 -0.69 -47.38
C VAL A 59 32.21 -1.70 -47.47
N LEU A 60 32.48 -2.90 -48.00
CA LEU A 60 31.46 -3.96 -48.13
C LEU A 60 30.97 -4.45 -46.76
N ALA A 61 31.90 -4.62 -45.81
CA ALA A 61 31.56 -5.00 -44.43
C ALA A 61 30.73 -3.90 -43.74
N GLY A 62 31.08 -2.63 -43.96
CA GLY A 62 30.33 -1.47 -43.47
C GLY A 62 28.89 -1.44 -43.98
N ILE A 63 28.65 -1.71 -45.28
CA ILE A 63 27.30 -1.73 -45.87
C ILE A 63 26.45 -2.85 -45.25
N ILE A 64 27.00 -4.06 -45.12
CA ILE A 64 26.28 -5.18 -44.49
C ILE A 64 25.97 -4.85 -43.02
N ALA A 65 26.95 -4.33 -42.29
CA ALA A 65 26.77 -3.91 -40.90
C ALA A 65 25.72 -2.80 -40.77
N ALA A 66 25.70 -1.80 -41.64
CA ALA A 66 24.72 -0.73 -41.65
C ALA A 66 23.29 -1.23 -41.94
N CYS A 67 23.15 -2.24 -42.81
CA CYS A 67 21.86 -2.88 -43.07
C CYS A 67 21.38 -3.71 -41.88
N LEU A 68 22.29 -4.36 -41.14
CA LEU A 68 21.97 -5.16 -39.96
C LEU A 68 21.80 -4.32 -38.68
N ALA A 69 22.44 -3.15 -38.61
CA ALA A 69 22.43 -2.23 -37.48
C ALA A 69 21.04 -1.91 -36.92
N PRO A 70 20.01 -1.53 -37.73
CA PRO A 70 18.68 -1.26 -37.19
C PRO A 70 18.06 -2.51 -36.54
N LEU A 71 18.28 -3.70 -37.11
CA LEU A 71 17.78 -4.95 -36.55
C LEU A 71 18.46 -5.27 -35.21
N VAL A 72 19.79 -5.16 -35.15
CA VAL A 72 20.57 -5.38 -33.91
C VAL A 72 20.17 -4.38 -32.82
N PHE A 73 20.02 -3.09 -33.18
CA PHE A 73 19.60 -2.06 -32.25
C PHE A 73 18.19 -2.33 -31.69
N LEU A 74 17.24 -2.77 -32.53
CA LEU A 74 15.89 -3.14 -32.07
C LEU A 74 15.91 -4.34 -31.14
N VAL A 75 16.73 -5.36 -31.40
CA VAL A 75 16.89 -6.51 -30.50
C VAL A 75 17.43 -6.06 -29.15
N ILE A 76 18.49 -5.25 -29.13
CA ILE A 76 19.05 -4.70 -27.89
C ILE A 76 18.00 -3.87 -27.15
N ALA A 77 17.27 -3.00 -27.85
CA ALA A 77 16.21 -2.19 -27.27
C ALA A 77 15.07 -3.04 -26.68
N ALA A 78 14.67 -4.11 -27.36
CA ALA A 78 13.66 -5.05 -26.88
C ALA A 78 14.14 -5.79 -25.62
N VAL A 79 15.39 -6.23 -25.59
CA VAL A 79 16.00 -6.89 -24.41
C VAL A 79 16.08 -5.92 -23.24
N ILE A 80 16.54 -4.68 -23.45
CA ILE A 80 16.57 -3.64 -22.41
C ILE A 80 15.15 -3.40 -21.87
N ARG A 81 14.16 -3.26 -22.76
CA ARG A 81 12.76 -3.07 -22.38
C ARG A 81 12.25 -4.23 -21.52
N ALA A 82 12.46 -5.48 -21.96
CA ALA A 82 12.02 -6.66 -21.23
C ALA A 82 12.70 -6.78 -19.86
N ALA A 83 14.02 -6.51 -19.79
CA ALA A 83 14.78 -6.54 -18.55
C ALA A 83 14.27 -5.50 -17.54
N LEU A 84 13.92 -4.30 -18.01
CA LEU A 84 13.37 -3.26 -17.16
C LEU A 84 11.94 -3.57 -16.71
N GLU A 85 11.08 -4.07 -17.60
CA GLU A 85 9.73 -4.52 -17.24
C GLU A 85 9.79 -5.61 -16.15
N TYR A 86 10.72 -6.56 -16.29
CA TYR A 86 10.96 -7.59 -15.27
C TYR A 86 11.45 -6.99 -13.94
N LEU A 87 12.40 -6.06 -13.96
CA LEU A 87 12.92 -5.41 -12.77
C LEU A 87 11.83 -4.60 -12.03
N ILE A 88 10.95 -3.91 -12.77
CA ILE A 88 9.79 -3.21 -12.19
C ILE A 88 8.85 -4.20 -11.51
N MET A 89 8.54 -5.33 -12.16
CA MET A 89 7.66 -6.35 -11.58
C MET A 89 8.27 -6.98 -10.33
N ALA A 90 9.56 -7.32 -10.35
CA ALA A 90 10.25 -7.86 -9.20
C ALA A 90 10.20 -6.89 -8.00
N HIS A 91 10.45 -5.60 -8.24
CA HIS A 91 10.36 -4.59 -7.18
C HIS A 91 8.93 -4.37 -6.69
N ARG A 92 7.94 -4.39 -7.59
CA ARG A 92 6.52 -4.29 -7.21
C ARG A 92 6.09 -5.46 -6.34
N ILE A 93 6.51 -6.68 -6.69
CA ILE A 93 6.25 -7.90 -5.93
C ILE A 93 6.90 -7.80 -4.54
N MET A 94 8.16 -7.38 -4.45
CA MET A 94 8.85 -7.16 -3.17
C MET A 94 8.06 -6.23 -2.26
N ARG A 95 7.59 -5.09 -2.79
CA ARG A 95 6.79 -4.14 -2.03
C ARG A 95 5.43 -4.68 -1.58
N ILE A 96 4.80 -5.54 -2.39
CA ILE A 96 3.55 -6.21 -2.03
C ILE A 96 3.79 -7.23 -0.92
N ILE A 97 4.89 -7.98 -0.97
CA ILE A 97 5.28 -8.96 0.04
C ILE A 97 5.59 -8.26 1.38
N GLU A 98 6.35 -7.17 1.35
CA GLU A 98 6.58 -6.34 2.55
C GLU A 98 5.27 -5.79 3.13
N GLY A 99 4.31 -5.45 2.27
CA GLY A 99 2.95 -5.08 2.70
C GLY A 99 2.18 -6.25 3.31
N MET A 100 2.34 -7.48 2.78
CA MET A 100 1.77 -8.70 3.32
C MET A 100 2.35 -9.07 4.69
N ASP A 101 3.63 -8.78 4.96
CA ASP A 101 4.22 -9.00 6.28
C ASP A 101 3.67 -8.03 7.35
N ALA A 102 3.06 -6.92 6.94
CA ALA A 102 2.36 -5.99 7.83
C ALA A 102 0.87 -6.33 8.06
N LEU A 103 0.29 -7.24 7.27
CA LEU A 103 -1.09 -7.72 7.48
C LEU A 103 -1.25 -8.52 8.79
N PRO A 104 -0.35 -9.45 9.17
CA PRO A 104 -0.38 -10.21 10.44
C PRO A 104 -0.57 -9.33 11.67
N GLY A 105 0.08 -8.16 11.73
CA GLY A 105 -0.04 -7.23 12.84
C GLY A 105 -1.45 -6.65 12.99
N GLN A 106 -2.11 -6.33 11.88
CA GLN A 106 -3.50 -5.83 11.89
C GLN A 106 -4.51 -6.93 12.26
N VAL A 107 -4.27 -8.19 11.86
CA VAL A 107 -5.09 -9.32 12.30
C VAL A 107 -4.84 -9.67 13.77
N GLY A 108 -3.63 -9.44 14.28
CA GLY A 108 -3.30 -9.56 15.71
C GLY A 108 -4.08 -8.57 16.56
N ASP A 109 -4.09 -7.29 16.17
CA ASP A 109 -4.88 -6.25 16.85
C ASP A 109 -6.39 -6.51 16.76
N LEU A 110 -6.87 -7.03 15.63
CA LEU A 110 -8.28 -7.41 15.48
C LEU A 110 -8.64 -8.60 16.37
N THR A 111 -7.77 -9.61 16.44
CA THR A 111 -7.93 -10.76 17.36
C THR A 111 -8.02 -10.29 18.80
N HIS A 112 -7.12 -9.40 19.24
CA HIS A 112 -7.16 -8.86 20.61
C HIS A 112 -8.45 -8.05 20.88
N ARG A 113 -8.94 -7.30 19.90
CA ARG A 113 -10.23 -6.59 20.03
C ARG A 113 -11.41 -7.54 20.12
N VAL A 114 -11.41 -8.63 19.34
CA VAL A 114 -12.43 -9.67 19.40
C VAL A 114 -12.41 -10.39 20.73
N GLU A 115 -11.22 -10.72 21.26
CA GLU A 115 -11.06 -11.32 22.60
C GLU A 115 -11.68 -10.43 23.69
N GLY A 116 -11.44 -9.12 23.62
CA GLY A 116 -12.03 -8.14 24.54
C GLY A 116 -13.56 -8.07 24.44
N ILE A 117 -14.12 -8.16 23.24
CA ILE A 117 -15.58 -8.19 23.04
C ILE A 117 -16.18 -9.48 23.61
N THR A 118 -15.54 -10.64 23.40
CA THR A 118 -15.99 -11.90 23.97
C THR A 118 -16.05 -11.85 25.49
N SER A 119 -15.01 -11.31 26.14
CA SER A 119 -15.01 -11.10 27.59
C SER A 119 -16.15 -10.20 28.07
N HIS A 120 -16.44 -9.11 27.36
CA HIS A 120 -17.58 -8.24 27.69
C HIS A 120 -18.93 -8.92 27.48
N VAL A 121 -19.05 -9.79 26.48
CA VAL A 121 -20.27 -10.58 26.23
C VAL A 121 -20.47 -11.63 27.33
N ASP A 122 -19.40 -12.27 27.80
CA ASP A 122 -19.46 -13.21 28.92
C ASP A 122 -19.89 -12.52 30.21
N GLU A 123 -19.34 -11.34 30.49
CA GLU A 123 -19.72 -10.53 31.65
C GLU A 123 -21.18 -10.06 31.59
N LEU A 124 -21.64 -9.60 30.41
CA LEU A 124 -23.03 -9.21 30.20
C LEU A 124 -23.97 -10.41 30.34
N THR A 125 -23.57 -11.59 29.84
CA THR A 125 -24.34 -12.82 29.99
C THR A 125 -24.45 -13.23 31.45
N GLY A 126 -23.37 -13.09 32.22
CA GLY A 126 -23.37 -13.25 33.67
C GLY A 126 -24.35 -12.31 34.37
N GLN A 127 -24.29 -11.01 34.07
CA GLN A 127 -25.24 -10.04 34.65
C GLN A 127 -26.70 -10.37 34.31
N VAL A 128 -26.99 -10.78 33.07
CA VAL A 128 -28.35 -11.19 32.68
C VAL A 128 -28.78 -12.44 33.43
N HIS A 129 -27.87 -13.39 33.67
CA HIS A 129 -28.15 -14.58 34.48
C HIS A 129 -28.46 -14.20 35.94
N ASP A 130 -27.67 -13.33 36.54
CA ASP A 130 -27.90 -12.85 37.91
C ASP A 130 -29.24 -12.10 38.03
N ILE A 131 -29.58 -11.25 37.05
CA ILE A 131 -30.89 -10.59 36.99
C ILE A 131 -32.00 -11.63 36.87
N HIS A 132 -31.82 -12.66 36.04
CA HIS A 132 -32.80 -13.73 35.88
C HIS A 132 -33.00 -14.52 37.17
N GLU A 133 -31.92 -14.87 37.88
CA GLU A 133 -31.96 -15.57 39.15
C GLU A 133 -32.62 -14.71 40.24
N SER A 134 -32.24 -13.43 40.34
CA SER A 134 -32.87 -12.47 41.25
C SER A 134 -34.37 -12.31 40.96
N LEU A 135 -34.76 -12.24 39.68
CA LEU A 135 -36.16 -12.17 39.26
C LEU A 135 -36.92 -13.46 39.65
N MET A 136 -36.31 -14.63 39.49
CA MET A 136 -36.89 -15.90 39.92
C MET A 136 -37.07 -15.95 41.44
N HIS A 137 -36.13 -15.39 42.20
CA HIS A 137 -36.21 -15.32 43.65
C HIS A 137 -37.28 -14.32 44.14
N VAL A 138 -37.49 -13.23 43.40
CA VAL A 138 -38.50 -12.20 43.71
C VAL A 138 -39.90 -12.59 43.20
N ARG A 139 -40.00 -13.44 42.17
CA ARG A 139 -41.27 -13.97 41.64
C ARG A 139 -42.25 -14.53 42.69
N PRO A 140 -41.85 -15.36 43.68
CA PRO A 140 -42.75 -15.84 44.72
C PRO A 140 -43.26 -14.72 45.64
N LEU A 141 -42.44 -13.70 45.92
CA LEU A 141 -42.83 -12.52 46.70
C LEU A 141 -43.81 -11.64 45.94
N LEU A 142 -43.61 -11.46 44.63
CA LEU A 142 -44.56 -10.78 43.75
C LEU A 142 -45.89 -11.53 43.64
N ARG A 143 -45.83 -12.88 43.68
CA ARG A 143 -47.02 -13.74 43.65
C ARG A 143 -47.78 -13.71 44.97
N SER A 144 -47.09 -13.68 46.11
CA SER A 144 -47.73 -13.56 47.42
C SER A 144 -48.34 -12.17 47.65
N ALA A 145 -47.77 -11.12 47.06
CA ALA A 145 -48.29 -9.75 47.13
C ALA A 145 -49.47 -9.46 46.16
N GLY A 146 -49.82 -10.38 45.25
CA GLY A 146 -50.93 -10.19 44.30
C GLY A 146 -50.76 -9.04 43.28
N LEU A 147 -49.56 -8.46 43.19
CA LEU A 147 -49.21 -7.32 42.34
C LEU A 147 -49.50 -7.50 40.84
N PRO A 148 -49.22 -8.64 40.18
CA PRO A 148 -49.44 -8.76 38.74
C PRO A 148 -50.92 -8.70 38.35
N GLY A 149 -51.82 -9.22 39.19
CA GLY A 149 -53.27 -9.12 38.96
C GLY A 149 -53.77 -7.69 39.08
N ARG A 150 -53.25 -6.93 40.05
CA ARG A 150 -53.63 -5.52 40.28
C ARG A 150 -53.10 -4.56 39.20
N LEU A 151 -51.90 -4.80 38.67
CA LEU A 151 -51.38 -4.03 37.54
C LEU A 151 -52.15 -4.30 36.25
N LEU A 152 -52.51 -5.56 36.00
CA LEU A 152 -53.37 -5.92 34.86
C LEU A 152 -54.78 -5.32 34.98
N ASP A 153 -55.37 -5.30 36.18
CA ASP A 153 -56.66 -4.62 36.40
C ASP A 153 -56.57 -3.09 36.27
N ALA A 154 -55.47 -2.49 36.74
CA ALA A 154 -55.23 -1.05 36.61
C ALA A 154 -55.01 -0.61 35.15
N LEU A 155 -54.35 -1.44 34.33
CA LEU A 155 -54.24 -1.22 32.88
C LEU A 155 -55.55 -1.53 32.12
N ARG A 156 -56.53 -2.18 32.77
CA ARG A 156 -57.78 -2.63 32.15
C ARG A 156 -59.01 -1.81 32.50
N GLY A 157 -58.96 -0.90 33.48
CA GLY A 157 -60.09 -0.03 33.83
C GLY A 157 -60.08 1.32 33.06
N PRO A 158 -61.24 1.94 32.77
CA PRO A 158 -62.54 1.42 32.37
C PRO A 158 -62.85 1.86 30.91
N ARG A 159 -63.07 0.92 29.98
CA ARG A 159 -63.82 1.24 28.74
C ARG A 159 -65.29 1.31 29.10
N GLU A 160 -65.70 2.46 29.63
CA GLU A 160 -67.08 2.77 29.94
C GLU A 160 -67.92 2.79 28.66
N ARG A 161 -69.04 2.08 28.75
CA ARG A 161 -70.08 1.99 27.75
C ARG A 161 -70.94 3.25 27.83
N ARG A 162 -70.97 4.06 26.78
CA ARG A 162 -72.20 4.64 26.20
C ARG A 162 -71.88 5.51 25.00
#